data_AF-A0A447XHM7-F1
#
_entry.id   AF-A0A447XHM7-F1
#
_cell.length_a   1.000
_cell.length_b   1.000
_cell.length_c   1.000
_cell.angle_alpha   90.00
_cell.angle_beta   90.00
_cell.angle_gamma   90.00
#
_symmetry.space_group_name_H-M   'P 1'
#
loop_
_entity.id
_entity.type
_entity.pdbx_description
1 polymer ?
#
loop_
_entity_poly.entity_id
_entity_poly.type
_entity_poly.pdbx_seq_one_letter_code
_entity_poly.pdbx_strand_id
1 'polypeptide(L)'
;MANTHDHILCFSSRGRVYSMKVYQLPEATRGARGRPIVNLLPLEQDERITAILPVTEFEEGVKVFMATANGTVKKTVLTEFNRLRTAGKVAIKLVEGDELIGVDLTSGEDEVMLFSAEGKVVRFKESSVRAMGCNTTGVRGIRLGEGDKVVSLIVPRGDGAILTATQNGYGKRTAVAEYPTKSRATKGLSPSRLPNVTV
;
A
#
# COMPACT_ATOMS: atom_id res chain seq x y z
N MET A 1 -17.74 -6.29 -3.91
CA MET A 1 -17.96 -7.73 -3.65
C MET A 1 -17.10 -8.48 -4.66
N ALA A 2 -16.33 -9.49 -4.24
CA ALA A 2 -15.48 -10.30 -5.13
C ALA A 2 -16.19 -11.64 -5.44
N ASN A 3 -16.05 -12.13 -6.67
CA ASN A 3 -16.56 -13.42 -7.13
C ASN A 3 -15.56 -14.55 -6.76
N THR A 4 -16.03 -15.80 -6.64
CA THR A 4 -15.18 -16.98 -6.39
C THR A 4 -14.07 -17.16 -7.44
N HIS A 5 -14.31 -16.69 -8.67
CA HIS A 5 -13.35 -16.76 -9.77
C HIS A 5 -12.44 -15.53 -9.89
N ASP A 6 -12.61 -14.52 -9.04
CA ASP A 6 -11.75 -13.34 -9.05
C ASP A 6 -10.33 -13.69 -8.60
N HIS A 7 -9.39 -12.86 -9.02
CA HIS A 7 -8.03 -12.91 -8.51
C HIS A 7 -7.93 -12.11 -7.22
N ILE A 8 -7.17 -12.65 -6.28
CA ILE A 8 -6.68 -11.93 -5.12
C ILE A 8 -5.18 -11.73 -5.32
N LEU A 9 -4.73 -10.47 -5.32
CA LEU A 9 -3.32 -10.12 -5.32
C LEU A 9 -2.86 -9.88 -3.88
N CYS A 10 -1.96 -10.73 -3.39
CA CYS A 10 -1.38 -10.63 -2.06
C CYS A 10 0.02 -10.03 -2.17
N PHE A 11 0.21 -8.83 -1.63
CA PHE A 11 1.49 -8.15 -1.61
C PHE A 11 2.18 -8.36 -0.26
N SER A 12 3.49 -8.57 -0.29
CA SER A 12 4.27 -8.85 0.93
C SER A 12 5.22 -7.72 1.30
N SER A 13 5.67 -7.71 2.56
CA SER A 13 6.68 -6.78 3.09
C SER A 13 8.00 -6.85 2.32
N ARG A 14 8.33 -8.01 1.73
CA ARG A 14 9.52 -8.23 0.89
C ARG A 14 9.35 -7.71 -0.55
N GLY A 15 8.27 -6.98 -0.85
CA GLY A 15 8.05 -6.39 -2.18
C GLY A 15 7.66 -7.41 -3.25
N ARG A 16 7.19 -8.60 -2.84
CA ARG A 16 6.68 -9.64 -3.73
C ARG A 16 5.17 -9.55 -3.85
N VAL A 17 4.65 -10.09 -4.94
CA VAL A 17 3.22 -10.26 -5.17
C VAL A 17 2.94 -11.71 -5.54
N TYR A 18 1.86 -12.23 -4.96
CA TYR A 18 1.31 -13.55 -5.23
C TYR A 18 -0.11 -13.38 -5.76
N SER A 19 -0.57 -14.28 -6.62
CA SER A 19 -1.97 -14.36 -7.03
C SER A 19 -2.55 -15.69 -6.63
N MET A 20 -3.77 -15.64 -6.10
CA MET A 20 -4.60 -16.82 -5.90
C MET A 20 -6.03 -16.51 -6.29
N LYS A 21 -6.81 -17.53 -6.60
CA LYS A 21 -8.25 -17.40 -6.83
C LYS A 21 -9.00 -17.40 -5.50
N VAL A 22 -10.11 -16.66 -5.42
CA VAL A 22 -10.91 -16.57 -4.19
C VAL A 22 -11.34 -17.96 -3.70
N TYR A 23 -11.74 -18.88 -4.60
CA TYR A 23 -12.14 -20.24 -4.23
C TYR A 23 -11.02 -21.09 -3.60
N GLN A 24 -9.75 -20.70 -3.73
CA GLN A 24 -8.63 -21.40 -3.10
C GLN A 24 -8.52 -21.08 -1.60
N LEU A 25 -9.20 -20.03 -1.14
CA LEU A 25 -9.36 -19.77 0.29
C LEU A 25 -10.27 -20.84 0.89
N PRO A 26 -9.99 -21.28 2.13
CA PRO A 26 -10.85 -22.25 2.81
C PRO A 26 -12.24 -21.66 3.04
N GLU A 27 -13.27 -22.35 2.54
CA GLU A 27 -14.64 -22.06 2.93
C GLU A 27 -14.81 -22.37 4.42
N ALA A 28 -15.24 -21.36 5.18
CA ALA A 28 -15.37 -21.45 6.61
C ALA A 28 -16.58 -20.63 7.08
N THR A 29 -17.30 -21.14 8.08
CA THR A 29 -18.36 -20.38 8.73
C THR A 29 -17.76 -19.19 9.51
N ARG A 30 -18.56 -18.13 9.78
CA ARG A 30 -18.05 -16.92 10.46
C ARG A 30 -17.38 -17.19 11.82
N GLY A 31 -17.69 -18.31 12.49
CA GLY A 31 -17.11 -18.70 13.78
C GLY A 31 -15.83 -19.54 13.68
N ALA A 32 -15.42 -19.97 12.48
CA ALA A 32 -14.24 -20.79 12.28
C ALA A 32 -12.97 -19.94 12.17
N ARG A 33 -11.83 -20.45 12.67
CA ARG A 33 -10.54 -19.74 12.68
C ARG A 33 -9.87 -19.61 11.30
N GLY A 34 -10.37 -20.31 10.26
CA GLY A 34 -9.75 -20.34 8.93
C GLY A 34 -8.45 -21.14 8.86
N ARG A 35 -7.66 -20.94 7.80
CA ARG A 35 -6.31 -21.51 7.65
C ARG A 35 -5.27 -20.39 7.65
N PRO A 36 -4.08 -20.60 8.25
CA PRO A 36 -2.98 -19.63 8.17
C PRO A 36 -2.58 -19.33 6.73
N ILE A 37 -2.40 -18.06 6.38
CA ILE A 37 -2.06 -17.62 5.01
C ILE A 37 -0.68 -18.12 4.55
N VAL A 38 0.25 -18.33 5.49
CA VAL A 38 1.58 -18.93 5.26
C VAL A 38 1.51 -20.35 4.70
N ASN A 39 0.39 -21.06 4.90
CA ASN A 39 0.18 -22.40 4.35
C ASN A 39 -0.44 -22.36 2.94
N LEU A 40 -0.89 -21.20 2.49
CA LEU A 40 -1.53 -21.00 1.19
C LEU A 40 -0.58 -20.35 0.17
N LEU A 41 0.39 -19.59 0.65
CA LEU A 41 1.35 -18.86 -0.17
C LEU A 41 2.78 -19.26 0.21
N PRO A 42 3.70 -19.37 -0.76
CA PRO A 42 5.10 -19.68 -0.50
C PRO A 42 5.83 -18.42 0.03
N LEU A 43 5.56 -18.09 1.29
CA LEU A 43 6.17 -16.98 2.01
C LEU A 43 7.51 -17.40 2.62
N GLU A 44 8.50 -16.53 2.52
CA GLU A 44 9.78 -16.70 3.20
C GLU A 44 9.65 -16.41 4.71
N GLN A 45 10.67 -16.77 5.49
CA GLN A 45 10.71 -16.45 6.91
C GLN A 45 10.61 -14.92 7.12
N ASP A 46 9.80 -14.46 8.08
CA ASP A 46 9.54 -13.05 8.38
C ASP A 46 8.89 -12.24 7.23
N GLU A 47 8.44 -12.91 6.16
CA GLU A 47 7.64 -12.29 5.12
C GLU A 47 6.17 -12.23 5.56
N ARG A 48 5.62 -11.01 5.64
CA ARG A 48 4.21 -10.79 6.00
C ARG A 48 3.45 -10.20 4.81
N ILE A 49 2.15 -10.49 4.73
CA ILE A 49 1.26 -9.84 3.77
C ILE A 49 0.93 -8.43 4.25
N THR A 50 1.10 -7.45 3.39
CA THR A 50 0.90 -6.02 3.67
C THR A 50 -0.39 -5.51 3.04
N ALA A 51 -0.81 -6.06 1.91
CA ALA A 51 -2.05 -5.72 1.24
C ALA A 51 -2.64 -6.91 0.49
N ILE A 52 -3.96 -6.94 0.41
CA ILE A 52 -4.75 -7.91 -0.34
C ILE A 52 -5.70 -7.13 -1.23
N LEU A 53 -5.51 -7.20 -2.54
CA LEU A 53 -6.31 -6.47 -3.52
C LEU A 53 -7.14 -7.45 -4.35
N PRO A 54 -8.48 -7.40 -4.28
CA PRO A 54 -9.33 -8.16 -5.18
C PRO A 54 -9.30 -7.55 -6.58
N VAL A 55 -9.20 -8.40 -7.60
CA VAL A 55 -9.12 -8.02 -9.01
C VAL A 55 -10.04 -8.94 -9.81
N THR A 56 -11.13 -8.36 -10.32
CA THR A 56 -12.05 -9.06 -11.24
C THR A 56 -11.46 -9.09 -12.65
N GLU A 57 -11.03 -7.94 -13.16
CA GLU A 57 -10.39 -7.79 -14.47
C GLU A 57 -9.10 -6.97 -14.38
N PHE A 58 -8.13 -7.32 -15.23
CA PHE A 58 -6.85 -6.61 -15.31
C PHE A 58 -6.95 -5.47 -16.33
N GLU A 59 -7.49 -4.34 -15.90
CA GLU A 59 -7.70 -3.17 -16.76
C GLU A 59 -6.42 -2.33 -16.94
N GLU A 60 -6.17 -1.84 -18.16
CA GLU A 60 -5.03 -0.93 -18.44
C GLU A 60 -5.18 0.45 -17.76
N GLY A 61 -6.43 0.85 -17.52
CA GLY A 61 -6.77 2.09 -16.82
C GLY A 61 -6.47 2.04 -15.31
N VAL A 62 -6.29 0.87 -14.74
CA VAL A 62 -6.04 0.69 -13.30
C VAL A 62 -4.56 0.47 -13.05
N LYS A 63 -4.05 1.05 -11.98
CA LYS A 63 -2.66 0.97 -11.55
C LYS A 63 -2.59 0.47 -10.12
N VAL A 64 -1.55 -0.28 -9.82
CA VAL A 64 -1.16 -0.67 -8.48
C VAL A 64 -0.16 0.36 -7.97
N PHE A 65 -0.55 1.12 -6.96
CA PHE A 65 0.31 2.08 -6.28
C PHE A 65 0.88 1.46 -5.01
N MET A 66 2.20 1.52 -4.85
CA MET A 66 2.97 0.92 -3.77
C MET A 66 3.74 2.00 -3.02
N ALA A 67 3.88 1.85 -1.70
CA ALA A 67 4.72 2.68 -0.86
C ALA A 67 5.57 1.84 0.10
N THR A 68 6.81 2.26 0.31
CA THR A 68 7.78 1.61 1.19
C THR A 68 8.08 2.45 2.42
N ALA A 69 8.64 1.82 3.46
CA ALA A 69 8.96 2.46 4.73
C ALA A 69 9.93 3.64 4.57
N ASN A 70 10.89 3.57 3.63
CA ASN A 70 11.84 4.68 3.40
C ASN A 70 11.26 5.86 2.57
N GLY A 71 9.96 5.83 2.25
CA GLY A 71 9.31 6.91 1.49
C GLY A 71 9.44 6.79 -0.03
N THR A 72 9.90 5.65 -0.54
CA THR A 72 9.82 5.32 -1.97
C THR A 72 8.40 4.91 -2.32
N VAL A 73 7.93 5.39 -3.48
CA VAL A 73 6.65 5.01 -4.07
C VAL A 73 6.84 4.51 -5.48
N LYS A 74 5.92 3.66 -5.92
CA LYS A 74 5.94 3.10 -7.27
C LYS A 74 4.52 2.88 -7.77
N LYS A 75 4.32 3.13 -9.05
CA LYS A 75 3.08 2.84 -9.76
C LYS A 75 3.36 1.86 -10.89
N THR A 76 2.56 0.81 -11.02
CA THR A 76 2.64 -0.19 -12.10
C THR A 76 1.25 -0.44 -12.65
N VAL A 77 1.11 -0.57 -13.98
CA VAL A 77 -0.19 -0.86 -14.61
C VAL A 77 -0.68 -2.24 -14.16
N LEU A 78 -1.98 -2.39 -13.88
CA LEU A 78 -2.54 -3.63 -13.34
C LEU A 78 -2.33 -4.84 -14.27
N THR A 79 -2.32 -4.64 -15.58
CA THR A 79 -2.08 -5.68 -16.60
C THR A 79 -0.74 -6.40 -16.46
N GLU A 80 0.27 -5.77 -15.86
CA GLU A 80 1.58 -6.40 -15.54
C GLU A 80 1.47 -7.57 -14.54
N PHE A 81 0.33 -7.68 -13.86
CA PHE A 81 0.01 -8.71 -12.87
C PHE A 81 -0.96 -9.78 -13.38
N ASN A 82 -1.41 -9.73 -14.64
CA ASN A 82 -2.38 -10.69 -15.20
C ASN A 82 -1.85 -12.14 -15.15
N ARG A 83 -0.56 -12.33 -15.48
CA ARG A 83 0.07 -13.67 -15.52
C ARG A 83 1.12 -13.82 -14.43
N LEU A 84 0.64 -14.18 -13.23
CA LEU A 84 1.47 -14.51 -12.08
C LEU A 84 1.68 -16.02 -11.96
N ARG A 85 2.92 -16.44 -11.72
CA ARG A 85 3.24 -17.84 -11.38
C ARG A 85 2.87 -18.08 -9.91
N THR A 86 2.62 -19.33 -9.53
CA THR A 86 2.33 -19.72 -8.13
C THR A 86 3.42 -19.30 -7.15
N ALA A 87 4.69 -19.27 -7.59
CA ALA A 87 5.82 -18.80 -6.81
C ALA A 87 5.84 -17.29 -6.54
N GLY A 88 4.92 -16.52 -7.14
CA GLY A 88 4.90 -15.06 -7.08
C GLY A 88 5.89 -14.39 -8.04
N LYS A 89 5.88 -13.05 -8.03
CA LYS A 89 6.74 -12.17 -8.83
C LYS A 89 7.23 -11.02 -7.95
N VAL A 90 8.38 -10.43 -8.28
CA VAL A 90 8.83 -9.18 -7.66
C VAL A 90 7.91 -8.05 -8.13
N ALA A 91 7.23 -7.36 -7.22
CA ALA A 91 6.39 -6.20 -7.54
C ALA A 91 7.20 -4.89 -7.50
N ILE A 92 8.13 -4.79 -6.55
CA ILE A 92 9.03 -3.66 -6.35
C ILE A 92 10.39 -4.17 -5.90
N LYS A 93 11.46 -3.59 -6.45
CA LYS A 93 12.82 -3.89 -5.99
C LYS A 93 13.12 -3.05 -4.76
N LEU A 94 13.15 -3.69 -3.59
CA LEU A 94 13.50 -3.04 -2.33
C LEU A 94 15.03 -2.89 -2.22
N VAL A 95 15.46 -1.83 -1.55
CA VAL A 95 16.84 -1.70 -1.07
C VAL A 95 16.98 -2.40 0.27
N GLU A 96 18.21 -2.69 0.68
CA GLU A 96 18.47 -3.34 1.96
C GLU A 96 17.88 -2.54 3.14
N GLY A 97 17.19 -3.24 4.04
CA GLY A 97 16.52 -2.65 5.21
C GLY A 97 15.19 -1.93 4.92
N ASP A 98 14.75 -1.87 3.66
CA ASP A 98 13.44 -1.31 3.30
C ASP A 98 12.35 -2.40 3.23
N GLU A 99 11.10 -2.00 3.40
CA GLU A 99 9.96 -2.89 3.33
C GLU A 99 8.76 -2.20 2.67
N LEU A 100 7.93 -2.98 1.99
CA LEU A 100 6.65 -2.51 1.46
C LEU A 100 5.69 -2.32 2.65
N ILE A 101 5.08 -1.13 2.78
CA ILE A 101 4.16 -0.83 3.89
C ILE A 101 2.71 -0.68 3.45
N GLY A 102 2.45 -0.46 2.17
CA GLY A 102 1.11 -0.15 1.70
C GLY A 102 0.98 -0.28 0.19
N VAL A 103 -0.18 -0.76 -0.23
CA VAL A 103 -0.56 -0.92 -1.63
C VAL A 103 -2.04 -0.60 -1.78
N ASP A 104 -2.40 0.14 -2.83
CA ASP A 104 -3.80 0.40 -3.19
C ASP A 104 -3.93 0.52 -4.72
N LEU A 105 -5.15 0.40 -5.24
CA LEU A 105 -5.48 0.59 -6.65
C LEU A 105 -5.79 2.05 -6.93
N THR A 106 -5.27 2.56 -8.04
CA THR A 106 -5.49 3.93 -8.50
C THR A 106 -5.83 3.98 -9.98
N SER A 107 -6.52 5.03 -10.41
CA SER A 107 -7.17 5.14 -11.71
C SER A 107 -6.46 6.09 -12.70
N GLY A 108 -5.56 6.96 -12.23
CA GLY A 108 -4.95 8.02 -13.06
C GLY A 108 -5.05 9.41 -12.44
N GLU A 109 -6.23 9.70 -11.88
CA GLU A 109 -6.60 11.02 -11.37
C GLU A 109 -6.59 11.09 -9.84
N ASP A 110 -6.38 9.95 -9.18
CA ASP A 110 -6.36 9.85 -7.73
C ASP A 110 -5.20 10.65 -7.12
N GLU A 111 -5.40 11.02 -5.87
CA GLU A 111 -4.33 11.51 -5.02
C GLU A 111 -3.86 10.41 -4.09
N VAL A 112 -2.64 10.54 -3.61
CA VAL A 112 -2.05 9.63 -2.63
C VAL A 112 -1.56 10.43 -1.44
N MET A 113 -1.74 9.85 -0.26
CA MET A 113 -1.29 10.40 1.00
C MET A 113 -0.32 9.42 1.66
N LEU A 114 0.84 9.91 2.08
CA LEU A 114 1.81 9.13 2.87
C LEU A 114 1.92 9.76 4.25
N PHE A 115 1.87 8.92 5.28
CA PHE A 115 2.00 9.31 6.67
C PHE A 115 3.29 8.74 7.26
N SER A 116 4.05 9.56 7.97
CA SER A 116 5.25 9.13 8.67
C SER A 116 5.03 8.93 10.18
N ALA A 117 5.93 8.19 10.81
CA ALA A 117 5.91 7.94 12.25
C ALA A 117 6.04 9.24 13.06
N GLU A 118 6.80 10.22 12.56
CA GLU A 118 6.89 11.56 13.16
C GLU A 118 5.66 12.47 12.88
N GLY A 119 4.59 11.91 12.32
CA GLY A 119 3.35 12.65 12.05
C GLY A 119 3.47 13.61 10.87
N LYS A 120 4.42 13.39 9.95
CA LYS A 120 4.48 14.11 8.67
C LYS A 120 3.48 13.49 7.70
N VAL A 121 2.87 14.34 6.90
CA VAL A 121 1.99 13.93 5.80
C VAL A 121 2.39 14.62 4.51
N VAL A 122 2.39 13.89 3.40
CA VAL A 122 2.41 14.49 2.07
C VAL A 122 1.20 13.97 1.30
N ARG A 123 0.52 14.87 0.59
CA ARG A 123 -0.60 14.57 -0.31
C ARG A 123 -0.26 15.08 -1.70
N PHE A 124 -0.30 14.23 -2.72
CA PHE A 124 0.03 14.61 -4.09
C PHE A 124 -0.76 13.78 -5.11
N LYS A 125 -0.93 14.31 -6.32
CA LYS A 125 -1.58 13.60 -7.42
C LYS A 125 -0.73 12.44 -7.92
N GLU A 126 -1.36 11.30 -8.15
CA GLU A 126 -0.67 10.10 -8.63
C GLU A 126 -0.09 10.25 -10.04
N SER A 127 -0.62 11.18 -10.84
CA SER A 127 -0.08 11.58 -12.14
C SER A 127 1.34 12.16 -12.08
N SER A 128 1.78 12.65 -10.90
CA SER A 128 3.17 13.08 -10.68
C SER A 128 4.18 11.94 -10.56
N VAL A 129 3.70 10.68 -10.54
CA VAL A 129 4.49 9.45 -10.54
C VAL A 129 4.23 8.69 -11.83
N ARG A 130 5.25 8.51 -12.65
CA ARG A 130 5.14 7.72 -13.89
C ARG A 130 4.91 6.24 -13.57
N ALA A 131 4.16 5.56 -14.43
CA ALA A 131 4.07 4.10 -14.37
C ALA A 131 5.41 3.45 -14.75
N MET A 132 5.77 2.38 -14.06
CA MET A 132 7.02 1.65 -14.24
C MET A 132 6.78 0.14 -14.15
N GLY A 133 7.61 -0.66 -14.83
CA GLY A 133 7.54 -2.11 -14.78
C GLY A 133 7.92 -2.70 -13.41
N CYS A 134 7.59 -3.98 -13.20
CA CYS A 134 7.74 -4.66 -11.90
C CYS A 134 9.18 -4.73 -11.36
N ASN A 135 10.20 -4.91 -12.21
CA ASN A 135 11.59 -5.08 -11.76
C ASN A 135 12.35 -3.75 -11.57
N THR A 136 11.71 -2.77 -10.94
CA THR A 136 12.26 -1.42 -10.70
C THR A 136 12.00 -0.97 -9.27
N THR A 137 12.82 -0.03 -8.78
CA THR A 137 12.81 0.42 -7.38
C THR A 137 11.69 1.40 -7.06
N GLY A 138 11.38 2.35 -7.94
CA GLY A 138 10.42 3.42 -7.63
C GLY A 138 11.04 4.81 -7.70
N VAL A 139 10.28 5.79 -7.22
CA VAL A 139 10.71 7.19 -7.05
C VAL A 139 10.37 7.66 -5.65
N ARG A 140 11.02 8.72 -5.17
CA ARG A 140 10.71 9.29 -3.85
C ARG A 140 9.32 9.93 -3.83
N GLY A 141 8.49 9.52 -2.87
CA GLY A 141 7.15 10.05 -2.60
C GLY A 141 7.15 11.10 -1.47
N ILE A 142 7.89 10.86 -0.39
CA ILE A 142 8.09 11.79 0.72
C ILE A 142 9.58 11.89 1.08
N ARG A 143 10.05 13.05 1.53
CA ARG A 143 11.39 13.22 2.08
C ARG A 143 11.31 13.11 3.61
N LEU A 144 11.83 12.01 4.14
CA LEU A 144 11.86 11.73 5.57
C LEU A 144 13.05 12.42 6.25
N GLY A 145 12.88 12.69 7.56
CA GLY A 145 13.97 13.06 8.45
C GLY A 145 14.86 11.86 8.80
N GLU A 146 15.90 12.10 9.58
CA GLU A 146 16.75 11.03 10.10
C GLU A 146 15.96 10.17 11.08
N GLY A 147 15.94 8.84 10.89
CA GLY A 147 15.20 7.90 11.74
C GLY A 147 13.68 7.83 11.51
N ASP A 148 13.10 8.75 10.73
CA ASP A 148 11.68 8.71 10.38
C ASP A 148 11.39 7.67 9.29
N LYS A 149 10.15 7.16 9.26
CA LYS A 149 9.68 6.17 8.28
C LYS A 149 8.22 6.37 7.95
N VAL A 150 7.83 5.99 6.74
CA VAL A 150 6.41 5.91 6.36
C VAL A 150 5.77 4.73 7.10
N VAL A 151 4.60 4.99 7.68
CA VAL A 151 3.80 4.01 8.40
C VAL A 151 2.54 3.60 7.64
N SER A 152 1.96 4.51 6.85
CA SER A 152 0.69 4.24 6.16
C SER A 152 0.60 4.98 4.81
N LEU A 153 -0.12 4.35 3.88
CA LEU A 153 -0.54 4.90 2.60
C LEU A 153 -2.06 4.98 2.55
N ILE A 154 -2.60 6.11 2.09
CA ILE A 154 -4.04 6.31 1.89
C ILE A 154 -4.30 6.89 0.50
N VAL A 155 -5.25 6.29 -0.23
CA VAL A 155 -5.87 6.90 -1.41
C VAL A 155 -7.22 7.47 -0.97
N PRO A 156 -7.33 8.79 -0.74
CA PRO A 156 -8.57 9.39 -0.27
C PRO A 156 -9.68 9.24 -1.34
N ARG A 157 -10.78 8.59 -0.95
CA ARG A 157 -11.98 8.43 -1.78
C ARG A 157 -13.16 9.01 -1.01
N GLY A 158 -13.84 10.00 -1.59
CA GLY A 158 -14.94 10.71 -0.93
C GLY A 158 -14.49 11.74 0.10
N ASP A 159 -15.37 12.04 1.06
CA ASP A 159 -15.27 13.10 2.07
C ASP A 159 -15.02 12.59 3.50
N GLY A 160 -14.78 11.29 3.66
CA GLY A 160 -14.48 10.67 4.95
C GLY A 160 -13.27 11.31 5.64
N ALA A 161 -13.33 11.41 6.97
CA ALA A 161 -12.22 11.97 7.75
C ALA A 161 -11.05 10.98 7.85
N ILE A 162 -9.82 11.51 7.92
CA ILE A 162 -8.62 10.73 8.26
C ILE A 162 -8.54 10.60 9.77
N LEU A 163 -8.54 9.36 10.26
CA LEU A 163 -8.28 9.03 11.65
C LEU A 163 -6.79 8.69 11.80
N THR A 164 -6.12 9.30 12.76
CA THR A 164 -4.73 8.95 13.11
C THR A 164 -4.67 8.58 14.58
N ALA A 165 -3.92 7.54 14.93
CA ALA A 165 -3.65 7.15 16.32
C ALA A 165 -2.15 7.23 16.63
N THR A 166 -1.75 7.09 17.89
CA THR A 166 -0.35 7.01 18.31
C THR A 166 -0.15 5.78 19.19
N GLN A 167 1.11 5.39 19.37
CA GLN A 167 1.48 4.24 20.21
C GLN A 167 0.98 4.35 21.66
N ASN A 168 0.74 5.57 22.17
CA ASN A 168 0.26 5.81 23.53
C ASN A 168 -1.26 5.97 23.62
N GLY A 169 -2.01 5.61 22.57
CA GLY A 169 -3.48 5.61 22.59
C GLY A 169 -4.13 6.97 22.35
N TYR A 170 -3.37 7.99 21.95
CA TYR A 170 -3.95 9.27 21.51
C TYR A 170 -4.39 9.15 20.05
N GLY A 171 -5.52 9.72 19.70
CA GLY A 171 -5.96 9.77 18.31
C GLY A 171 -6.82 10.99 18.00
N LYS A 172 -6.92 11.31 16.73
CA LYS A 172 -7.78 12.39 16.23
C LYS A 172 -8.36 12.04 14.87
N ARG A 173 -9.45 12.73 14.52
CA ARG A 173 -10.00 12.74 13.16
C ARG A 173 -9.82 14.13 12.57
N THR A 174 -9.37 14.22 11.33
CA THR A 174 -9.17 15.47 10.59
C THR A 174 -9.80 15.31 9.22
N ALA A 175 -10.56 16.29 8.74
CA ALA A 175 -11.21 16.17 7.44
C ALA A 175 -10.16 16.09 6.32
N VAL A 176 -10.41 15.28 5.28
CA VAL A 176 -9.48 15.16 4.13
C VAL A 176 -9.20 16.52 3.49
N ALA A 177 -10.19 17.42 3.44
CA ALA A 177 -10.04 18.77 2.90
C ALA A 177 -9.00 19.64 3.63
N GLU A 178 -8.71 19.35 4.90
CA GLU A 178 -7.70 20.08 5.69
C GLU A 178 -6.26 19.66 5.34
N TYR A 179 -6.08 18.56 4.60
CA TYR A 179 -4.77 18.13 4.12
C TYR A 179 -4.51 18.76 2.74
N PRO A 180 -3.64 19.78 2.63
CA PRO A 180 -3.43 20.45 1.37
C PRO A 180 -2.64 19.57 0.40
N THR A 181 -3.05 19.55 -0.86
CA THR A 181 -2.27 18.93 -1.94
C THR A 181 -0.99 19.73 -2.17
N LYS A 182 0.15 19.04 -2.21
CA LYS A 182 1.49 19.58 -2.42
C LYS A 182 2.24 18.74 -3.46
N SER A 183 3.44 19.17 -3.81
CA SER A 183 4.35 18.37 -4.61
C SER A 183 4.88 17.17 -3.82
N ARG A 184 5.09 16.04 -4.50
CA ARG A 184 5.80 14.88 -3.96
C ARG A 184 7.25 15.21 -3.60
N ALA A 185 7.90 14.30 -2.88
CA ALA A 185 9.29 14.38 -2.43
C ALA A 185 9.62 15.61 -1.58
N THR A 186 8.61 16.27 -1.02
CA THR A 186 8.74 17.33 -0.02
C THR A 186 8.83 16.72 1.38
N LYS A 187 9.20 17.53 2.39
CA LYS A 187 9.31 17.09 3.80
C LYS A 187 7.96 16.74 4.46
N GLY A 188 6.85 16.91 3.75
CA GLY A 188 5.52 16.83 4.31
C GLY A 188 5.20 17.99 5.26
N LEU A 189 3.92 18.09 5.60
CA LEU A 189 3.40 19.01 6.61
C LEU A 189 3.17 18.26 7.91
N SER A 190 3.19 18.96 9.03
CA SER A 190 2.72 18.43 10.31
C SER A 190 1.33 19.01 10.58
N PRO A 191 0.24 18.32 10.19
CA PRO A 191 -1.12 18.78 10.46
C PRO A 191 -1.48 18.73 11.96
N SER A 192 -0.63 18.14 12.80
CA SER A 192 -0.73 18.17 14.26
C SER A 192 0.59 17.82 14.91
N ARG A 193 0.78 18.30 16.13
CA ARG A 193 1.92 17.96 17.01
C ARG A 193 1.67 16.62 17.73
N LEU A 194 1.52 15.54 16.96
CA LEU A 194 1.39 14.18 17.49
C LEU A 194 2.66 13.40 17.14
N PRO A 195 3.55 13.11 18.11
CA PRO A 195 4.66 12.20 17.89
C PRO A 195 4.17 10.73 17.84
N ASN A 196 4.91 9.88 17.14
CA ASN A 196 4.72 8.42 17.08
C ASN A 196 3.35 7.98 16.53
N VAL A 197 2.99 8.52 15.37
CA VAL A 197 1.73 8.23 14.68
C VAL A 197 1.74 6.81 14.10
N THR A 198 0.62 6.11 14.29
CA THR A 198 0.23 4.88 13.59
C THR A 198 -1.16 5.13 13.04
N VAL A 199 -1.35 4.97 11.73
CA VAL A 199 -2.64 5.21 11.05
C VAL A 199 -3.25 3.89 10.65
#